data_AF-C0VGV7-F1
#
_entry.id   AF-C0VGV7-F1
#
_cell.length_a   1.000
_cell.length_b   1.000
_cell.length_c   1.000
_cell.angle_alpha   90.00
_cell.angle_beta   90.00
_cell.angle_gamma   90.00
#
_symmetry.space_group_name_H-M   'P 1'
#
loop_
_entity.id
_entity.type
_entity.pdbx_description
1 polymer ?
#
loop_
_entity_poly.entity_id
_entity_poly.type
_entity_poly.pdbx_seq_one_letter_code
_entity_poly.pdbx_strand_id
1 'polypeptide(L)' 'MHCIKLLSDKLSARSFQSQVNEVHARIAILNKFTELGRPHTQVVP' A
#
# COMPACT_ATOMS: atom_id res chain seq x y z
N MET A 1 -6.96 -33.03 -8.87
CA MET A 1 -6.83 -31.55 -9.02
C MET A 1 -7.00 -30.75 -7.72
N HIS A 2 -7.01 -31.36 -6.53
CA HIS A 2 -7.19 -30.65 -5.26
C HIS A 2 -5.91 -29.90 -4.80
N CYS A 3 -4.74 -30.54 -4.95
CA CYS A 3 -3.47 -29.96 -4.51
C CYS A 3 -3.08 -28.68 -5.29
N ILE A 4 -3.41 -28.62 -6.59
CA ILE A 4 -3.15 -27.42 -7.42
C ILE A 4 -3.99 -26.24 -6.95
N LYS A 5 -5.27 -26.45 -6.59
CA LYS A 5 -6.14 -25.41 -6.04
C LYS A 5 -5.60 -24.86 -4.72
N LEU A 6 -5.21 -25.75 -3.79
CA LEU A 6 -4.61 -25.35 -2.51
C LEU A 6 -3.31 -24.54 -2.69
N LEU A 7 -2.49 -24.90 -3.68
CA LEU A 7 -1.28 -24.14 -4.01
C LEU A 7 -1.62 -22.75 -4.53
N SER A 8 -2.56 -22.64 -5.46
CA SER A 8 -3.03 -21.35 -5.98
C SER A 8 -3.64 -20.47 -4.89
N ASP A 9 -4.47 -21.03 -4.01
CA ASP A 9 -5.08 -20.29 -2.90
C ASP A 9 -4.02 -19.79 -1.90
N LYS A 10 -3.00 -20.59 -1.60
CA LYS A 10 -1.89 -20.20 -0.72
C LYS A 10 -1.01 -19.12 -1.33
N LEU A 11 -0.73 -19.21 -2.63
CA LEU A 11 -0.01 -18.17 -3.37
C LEU A 11 -0.81 -16.87 -3.42
N SER A 12 -2.12 -16.97 -3.68
CA SER A 12 -3.04 -15.83 -3.66
C SER A 12 -3.10 -15.18 -2.27
N ALA A 13 -3.21 -15.96 -1.20
CA ALA A 13 -3.20 -15.45 0.17
C ALA A 13 -1.88 -14.74 0.55
N ARG A 14 -0.73 -15.27 0.11
CA ARG A 14 0.57 -14.57 0.26
C ARG A 14 0.58 -13.24 -0.49
N SER A 15 0.02 -13.22 -1.71
CA SER A 15 -0.10 -11.99 -2.49
C SER A 15 -1.10 -11.00 -1.89
N PHE A 16 -2.18 -11.49 -1.27
CA PHE A 16 -3.21 -10.67 -0.62
C PHE A 16 -2.63 -9.92 0.57
N GLN A 17 -1.88 -10.61 1.44
CA GLN A 17 -1.22 -9.93 2.55
C GLN A 17 -0.20 -8.89 2.05
N SER A 18 0.52 -9.19 0.97
CA SER A 18 1.43 -8.22 0.34
C SER A 18 0.69 -6.99 -0.21
N GLN A 19 -0.45 -7.19 -0.86
CA GLN A 19 -1.30 -6.10 -1.38
C GLN A 19 -1.85 -5.24 -0.24
N VAL A 20 -2.32 -5.86 0.85
CA VAL A 20 -2.79 -5.16 2.05
C VAL A 20 -1.68 -4.31 2.66
N ASN A 21 -0.47 -4.86 2.79
CA ASN A 21 0.67 -4.12 3.31
C ASN A 21 1.05 -2.92 2.42
N GLU A 22 0.99 -3.08 1.10
CA GLU A 22 1.24 -1.98 0.16
C GLU A 22 0.21 -0.85 0.33
N VAL A 23 -1.07 -1.20 0.45
CA VAL A 23 -2.14 -0.22 0.70
C VAL A 23 -1.92 0.49 2.04
N HIS A 24 -1.55 -0.22 3.10
CA HIS A 24 -1.22 0.40 4.39
C HIS A 24 -0.04 1.37 4.28
N ALA A 25 1.02 1.01 3.56
CA ALA A 25 2.16 1.90 3.34
C ALA A 25 1.76 3.18 2.59
N ARG A 26 0.93 3.06 1.54
CA ARG A 26 0.40 4.22 0.80
C ARG A 26 -0.46 5.12 1.69
N ILE A 27 -1.34 4.53 2.51
CA ILE A 27 -2.18 5.28 3.47
C ILE A 27 -1.30 6.01 4.49
N ALA A 28 -0.26 5.36 5.03
CA ALA A 28 0.64 6.00 5.99
C ALA A 28 1.35 7.23 5.38
N ILE A 29 1.80 7.13 4.12
CA ILE A 29 2.39 8.25 3.38
C ILE A 29 1.37 9.38 3.20
N LEU A 30 0.14 9.06 2.77
CA LEU A 30 -0.92 10.07 2.57
C LEU A 30 -1.32 10.76 3.88
N ASN A 31 -1.41 10.02 4.98
CA ASN A 31 -1.66 10.58 6.30
C ASN A 31 -0.54 11.55 6.70
N LYS A 32 0.72 11.21 6.44
CA LYS A 32 1.85 12.10 6.70
C LYS A 32 1.75 13.41 5.89
N PHE A 33 1.40 13.33 4.61
CA PHE A 33 1.16 14.54 3.81
C PHE A 33 -0.03 15.37 4.33
N THR A 34 -1.07 14.69 4.82
CA THR A 34 -2.24 15.36 5.42
C THR A 34 -1.85 16.09 6.71
N GLU A 35 -1.06 15.46 7.58
CA GLU A 35 -0.52 16.08 8.80
C GLU A 35 0.38 17.29 8.51
N LEU A 36 1.21 17.20 7.48
CA LEU A 36 2.12 18.27 7.08
C LEU A 36 1.39 19.44 6.39
N GLY A 37 0.17 19.20 5.89
CA GLY A 37 -0.61 20.19 5.17
C GLY A 37 -0.04 20.53 3.79
N ARG A 38 -0.57 21.61 3.19
CA ARG A 38 -0.13 22.07 1.87
C ARG A 38 1.18 22.86 2.01
N PRO A 39 2.26 22.51 1.27
CA PRO A 39 3.45 23.34 1.25
C PRO A 39 3.16 24.70 0.62
N HIS A 40 3.68 25.76 1.23
CA HIS A 40 3.63 27.10 0.66
C HIS A 40 4.90 27.34 -0.14
N THR A 41 4.79 27.29 -1.48
CA THR A 41 5.90 27.63 -2.36
C THR A 41 6.10 29.14 -2.38
N GLN A 42 7.23 29.62 -1.87
CA GLN A 42 7.65 31.01 -2.05
C GLN A 42 8.41 31.16 -3.37
N VAL A 43 8.00 32.13 -4.18
CA VAL A 43 8.80 32.61 -5.31
C VAL A 43 9.80 33.61 -4.76
N VAL A 44 11.08 33.33 -4.92
CA VAL A 44 12.17 34.23 -4.49
C VAL A 44 12.48 35.19 -5.65
N PRO A 45 12.58 36.52 -5.40
CA PRO A 45 12.94 37.51 -6.42
C PRO A 45 14.34 37.31 -7.02
#